data_AF-A0A316XBN2-F1
#
_entry.id   AF-A0A316XBN2-F1
#
_cell.length_a   1.000
_cell.length_b   1.000
_cell.length_c   1.000
_cell.angle_alpha   90.00
_cell.angle_beta   90.00
_cell.angle_gamma   90.00
#
_symmetry.space_group_name_H-M   'P 1'
#
loop_
_entity.id
_entity.type
_entity.pdbx_description
1 polymer ?
#
loop_
_entity_poly.entity_id
_entity_poly.type
_entity_poly.pdbx_seq_one_letter_code
_entity_poly.pdbx_strand_id
1 'polypeptide(L)'
;MEDNTYILELLQQHKDQISANLLYYKDDFLFEKEMDKLIDVVCTDKEAFNFYSLNYHEALKEARTGNVQKAEILAIRAKKYIDFDSLQIQEKHLYELISLPIQAFLSYKKTNYILAKQQTYETMLFDEKLEQYNSSIACHKIQQLHNIARIEMKELNTEYALEIFNSLYRCLMLSEKVTYRDVNFYYADRSESLKKLRKLMLVQITNEYIPFLDQFKNKTEILDRTFGEILLKENTVKDELKSLLYWVKLKKNISNHEELSMDLLKKFIAGSTDYTSTIAIDSLHDDLKVTKPMTY
;
A
#
# COMPACT_ATOMS: atom_id res chain seq x y z
N MET A 1 -19.45 32.33 5.12
CA MET A 1 -18.61 32.19 6.33
C MET A 1 -19.07 31.07 7.26
N GLU A 2 -20.30 30.56 7.15
CA GLU A 2 -20.84 29.49 8.02
C GLU A 2 -20.51 28.05 7.54
N ASP A 3 -20.18 27.86 6.26
CA ASP A 3 -20.10 26.53 5.63
C ASP A 3 -18.86 25.71 6.07
N ASN A 4 -17.69 26.35 6.17
CA ASN A 4 -16.46 25.65 6.55
C ASN A 4 -16.47 25.18 8.01
N THR A 5 -17.15 25.90 8.92
CA THR A 5 -17.23 25.50 10.34
C THR A 5 -17.94 24.17 10.49
N TYR A 6 -19.09 24.02 9.83
CA TYR A 6 -19.85 22.77 9.85
C TYR A 6 -19.07 21.61 9.22
N ILE A 7 -18.37 21.86 8.10
CA ILE A 7 -17.50 20.85 7.47
C ILE A 7 -16.38 20.40 8.41
N LEU A 8 -15.71 21.34 9.08
CA LEU A 8 -14.64 21.05 10.02
C LEU A 8 -15.15 20.24 11.23
N GLU A 9 -16.32 20.58 11.76
CA GLU A 9 -16.97 19.82 12.85
C GLU A 9 -17.31 18.40 12.41
N LEU A 10 -17.84 18.23 11.21
CA LEU A 10 -18.20 16.91 10.68
C LEU A 10 -16.96 16.02 10.46
N LEU A 11 -15.88 16.59 9.92
CA LEU A 11 -14.59 15.90 9.79
C LEU A 11 -14.03 15.50 11.16
N GLN A 12 -14.11 16.38 12.15
CA GLN A 12 -13.64 16.11 13.51
C GLN A 12 -14.46 15.00 14.19
N GLN A 13 -15.78 15.03 14.06
CA GLN A 13 -16.65 13.96 14.59
C GLN A 13 -16.30 12.59 13.96
N HIS A 14 -16.06 12.57 12.65
CA HIS A 14 -15.71 11.32 11.97
C HIS A 14 -14.30 10.82 12.33
N LYS A 15 -13.35 11.73 12.55
CA LYS A 15 -12.01 11.40 13.06
C LYS A 15 -12.09 10.63 14.39
N ASP A 16 -12.96 11.06 15.30
CA ASP A 16 -13.14 10.42 16.59
C ASP A 16 -13.71 8.99 16.43
N GLN A 17 -14.61 8.78 15.44
CA GLN A 17 -15.16 7.45 15.11
C GLN A 17 -14.08 6.49 14.57
N ILE A 18 -13.25 6.94 13.63
CA ILE A 18 -12.16 6.11 13.09
C ILE A 18 -11.14 5.76 14.18
N SER A 19 -10.84 6.71 15.06
CA SER A 19 -9.94 6.49 16.19
C SER A 19 -10.46 5.39 17.14
N ALA A 20 -11.78 5.25 17.27
CA ALA A 20 -12.38 4.15 18.03
C ALA A 20 -12.28 2.79 17.31
N ASN A 21 -12.37 2.76 15.98
CA ASN A 21 -12.27 1.53 15.18
C ASN A 21 -10.86 0.91 15.19
N LEU A 22 -9.83 1.75 15.33
CA LEU A 22 -8.43 1.36 15.44
C LEU A 22 -8.15 0.39 16.60
N LEU A 23 -8.92 0.45 17.69
CA LEU A 23 -8.76 -0.43 18.86
C LEU A 23 -9.09 -1.90 18.57
N TYR A 24 -9.81 -2.20 17.48
CA TYR A 24 -10.31 -3.54 17.16
C TYR A 24 -9.71 -4.15 15.89
N TYR A 25 -8.80 -3.43 15.22
CA TYR A 25 -8.22 -3.86 13.96
C TYR A 25 -7.06 -4.87 14.17
N LYS A 26 -7.07 -5.98 13.42
CA LYS A 26 -6.02 -7.01 13.42
C LYS A 26 -5.64 -7.36 11.99
N ASP A 27 -4.51 -6.83 11.51
CA ASP A 27 -4.12 -6.95 10.09
C ASP A 27 -3.09 -8.05 9.78
N ASP A 28 -2.53 -8.72 10.77
CA ASP A 28 -1.33 -9.52 10.51
C ASP A 28 -1.61 -10.94 9.96
N PHE A 29 -2.87 -11.36 9.84
CA PHE A 29 -3.17 -12.77 9.59
C PHE A 29 -3.40 -13.16 8.13
N LEU A 30 -3.66 -12.24 7.20
CA LEU A 30 -4.09 -12.67 5.86
C LEU A 30 -2.90 -13.13 5.01
N PHE A 31 -1.82 -12.34 4.93
CA PHE A 31 -0.64 -12.74 4.15
C PHE A 31 0.08 -13.95 4.75
N GLU A 32 0.21 -14.03 6.07
CA GLU A 32 0.83 -15.18 6.76
C GLU A 32 0.07 -16.48 6.44
N LYS A 33 -1.26 -16.46 6.57
CA LYS A 33 -2.10 -17.62 6.21
C LYS A 33 -2.01 -18.00 4.73
N GLU A 34 -1.89 -17.02 3.84
CA GLU A 34 -1.75 -17.29 2.42
C GLU A 34 -0.34 -17.81 2.05
N MET A 35 0.69 -17.41 2.81
CA MET A 35 2.04 -17.95 2.71
C MET A 35 2.10 -19.40 3.18
N ASP A 36 1.45 -19.73 4.30
CA ASP A 36 1.34 -21.12 4.80
C ASP A 36 0.69 -22.02 3.75
N LYS A 37 -0.39 -21.57 3.12
CA LYS A 37 -1.02 -22.28 2.00
C LYS A 37 -0.07 -22.49 0.83
N LEU A 38 0.76 -21.49 0.51
CA LEU A 38 1.72 -21.61 -0.59
C LEU A 38 2.82 -22.62 -0.26
N ILE A 39 3.35 -22.60 0.97
CA ILE A 39 4.29 -23.61 1.47
C ILE A 39 3.67 -25.00 1.37
N ASP A 40 2.42 -25.16 1.79
CA ASP A 40 1.71 -26.44 1.75
C ASP A 40 1.53 -27.03 0.35
N VAL A 41 1.46 -26.17 -0.67
CA VAL A 41 1.28 -26.54 -2.09
C VAL A 41 2.60 -26.78 -2.79
N VAL A 42 3.63 -25.99 -2.48
CA VAL A 42 4.88 -25.94 -3.25
C VAL A 42 5.99 -26.79 -2.64
N CYS A 43 6.01 -26.94 -1.31
CA CYS A 43 7.14 -27.54 -0.60
C CYS A 43 6.90 -28.98 -0.18
N THR A 44 7.95 -29.79 -0.34
CA THR A 44 8.01 -31.16 0.17
C THR A 44 8.30 -31.15 1.67
N ASP A 45 9.31 -30.37 2.08
CA ASP A 45 9.67 -30.19 3.50
C ASP A 45 9.01 -28.95 4.09
N LYS A 46 7.73 -29.12 4.46
CA LYS A 46 6.90 -28.06 5.01
C LYS A 46 7.41 -27.53 6.34
N GLU A 47 7.99 -28.40 7.17
CA GLU A 47 8.47 -28.02 8.50
C GLU A 47 9.67 -27.08 8.39
N ALA A 48 10.64 -27.41 7.52
CA ALA A 48 11.78 -26.55 7.27
C ALA A 48 11.36 -25.18 6.70
N PHE A 49 10.42 -25.15 5.73
CA PHE A 49 9.91 -23.91 5.15
C PHE A 49 9.09 -23.07 6.13
N ASN A 50 8.28 -23.68 6.99
CA ASN A 50 7.56 -22.96 8.03
C ASN A 50 8.53 -22.34 9.05
N PHE A 51 9.57 -23.07 9.46
CA PHE A 51 10.62 -22.51 10.31
C PHE A 51 11.35 -21.35 9.64
N TYR A 52 11.70 -21.50 8.36
CA TYR A 52 12.35 -20.47 7.56
C TYR A 52 11.49 -19.20 7.44
N SER A 53 10.22 -19.38 7.06
CA SER A 53 9.22 -18.30 6.96
C SER A 53 9.05 -17.57 8.29
N LEU A 54 8.88 -18.30 9.39
CA LEU A 54 8.70 -17.71 10.72
C LEU A 54 9.89 -16.83 11.13
N ASN A 55 11.13 -17.30 10.93
CA ASN A 55 12.30 -16.49 11.27
C ASN A 55 12.40 -15.22 10.42
N TYR A 56 12.01 -15.27 9.14
CA TYR A 56 11.96 -14.09 8.29
C TYR A 56 10.84 -13.12 8.67
N HIS A 57 9.68 -13.61 9.10
CA HIS A 57 8.60 -12.76 9.64
C HIS A 57 9.04 -12.05 10.93
N GLU A 58 9.71 -12.77 11.84
CA GLU A 58 10.30 -12.17 13.05
C GLU A 58 11.41 -11.17 12.70
N ALA A 59 12.24 -11.46 11.69
CA ALA A 59 13.25 -10.52 11.20
C ALA A 59 12.61 -9.22 10.70
N LEU A 60 11.50 -9.32 9.96
CA LEU A 60 10.76 -8.14 9.49
C LEU A 60 10.19 -7.32 10.66
N LYS A 61 9.64 -7.97 11.69
CA LYS A 61 9.15 -7.29 12.90
C LYS A 61 10.27 -6.50 13.58
N GLU A 62 11.44 -7.11 13.79
CA GLU A 62 12.61 -6.44 14.37
C GLU A 62 13.14 -5.30 13.49
N ALA A 63 13.17 -5.50 12.17
CA ALA A 63 13.59 -4.44 11.26
C ALA A 63 12.63 -3.23 11.28
N ARG A 64 11.32 -3.48 11.46
CA ARG A 64 10.30 -2.41 11.56
C ARG A 64 10.46 -1.58 12.83
N THR A 65 10.87 -2.19 13.94
CA THR A 65 11.17 -1.51 15.20
C THR A 65 12.56 -0.86 15.24
N GLY A 66 13.34 -0.97 14.15
CA GLY A 66 14.68 -0.36 14.03
C GLY A 66 15.82 -1.26 14.51
N ASN A 67 15.53 -2.48 14.95
CA ASN A 67 16.53 -3.43 15.42
C ASN A 67 17.14 -4.23 14.25
N VAL A 68 17.90 -3.54 13.40
CA VAL A 68 18.49 -4.11 12.17
C VAL A 68 19.42 -5.29 12.47
N GLN A 69 20.23 -5.23 13.52
CA GLN A 69 21.17 -6.30 13.88
C GLN A 69 20.44 -7.61 14.24
N LYS A 70 19.38 -7.52 15.06
CA LYS A 70 18.60 -8.72 15.42
C LYS A 70 17.88 -9.32 14.21
N ALA A 71 17.36 -8.47 13.32
CA ALA A 71 16.76 -8.92 12.06
C ALA A 71 17.77 -9.71 11.20
N GLU A 72 19.02 -9.25 11.11
CA GLU A 72 20.07 -9.97 10.38
C GLU A 72 20.43 -11.31 11.02
N ILE A 73 20.51 -11.37 12.35
CA ILE A 73 20.77 -12.63 13.07
C ILE A 73 19.66 -13.64 12.80
N LEU A 74 18.39 -13.20 12.81
CA LEU A 74 17.24 -14.05 12.49
C LEU A 74 17.28 -14.55 11.04
N ALA A 75 17.61 -13.69 10.08
CA ALA A 75 17.77 -14.09 8.68
C ALA A 75 18.92 -15.10 8.50
N ILE A 76 20.07 -14.90 9.15
CA ILE A 76 21.19 -15.84 9.12
C ILE A 76 20.78 -17.19 9.74
N ARG A 77 20.04 -17.16 10.86
CA ARG A 77 19.52 -18.36 11.50
C ARG A 77 18.61 -19.13 10.56
N ALA A 78 17.65 -18.47 9.90
CA ALA A 78 16.73 -19.10 8.97
C ALA A 78 17.47 -19.90 7.87
N LYS A 79 18.48 -19.28 7.24
CA LYS A 79 19.24 -19.87 6.14
C LYS A 79 19.96 -21.18 6.50
N LYS A 80 20.29 -21.40 7.78
CA LYS A 80 20.97 -22.63 8.23
C LYS A 80 20.08 -23.87 8.23
N TYR A 81 18.76 -23.70 8.14
CA TYR A 81 17.78 -24.78 8.27
C TYR A 81 17.25 -25.28 6.92
N ILE A 82 17.67 -24.67 5.81
CA ILE A 82 17.32 -25.10 4.47
C ILE A 82 18.59 -25.22 3.64
N ASP A 83 18.84 -26.42 3.12
CA ASP A 83 19.87 -26.63 2.10
C ASP A 83 19.32 -26.22 0.73
N PHE A 84 19.68 -25.01 0.29
CA PHE A 84 19.21 -24.43 -0.96
C PHE A 84 19.52 -25.31 -2.18
N ASP A 85 20.66 -26.00 -2.18
CA ASP A 85 21.09 -26.78 -3.35
C ASP A 85 20.21 -28.02 -3.56
N SER A 86 19.63 -28.54 -2.48
CA SER A 86 18.71 -29.67 -2.47
C SER A 86 17.29 -29.34 -2.97
N LEU A 87 16.93 -28.06 -3.04
CA LEU A 87 15.57 -27.63 -3.35
C LEU A 87 15.21 -27.80 -4.84
N GLN A 88 13.96 -28.16 -5.09
CA GLN A 88 13.36 -28.11 -6.42
C GLN A 88 13.19 -26.66 -6.90
N ILE A 89 12.99 -26.47 -8.20
CA ILE A 89 12.95 -25.12 -8.78
C ILE A 89 11.83 -24.24 -8.19
N GLN A 90 10.66 -24.81 -7.90
CA GLN A 90 9.55 -24.07 -7.29
C GLN A 90 9.83 -23.73 -5.83
N GLU A 91 10.46 -24.65 -5.09
CA GLU A 91 10.89 -24.43 -3.70
C GLU A 91 11.98 -23.35 -3.63
N LYS A 92 12.90 -23.31 -4.60
CA LYS A 92 13.90 -22.22 -4.75
C LYS A 92 13.22 -20.87 -4.97
N HIS A 93 12.20 -20.82 -5.84
CA HIS A 93 11.43 -19.59 -6.03
C HIS A 93 10.73 -19.15 -4.73
N LEU A 94 10.14 -20.07 -3.97
CA LEU A 94 9.49 -19.73 -2.71
C LEU A 94 10.50 -19.32 -1.63
N TYR A 95 11.66 -19.96 -1.57
CA TYR A 95 12.76 -19.59 -0.69
C TYR A 95 13.20 -18.13 -0.92
N GLU A 96 13.39 -17.76 -2.19
CA GLU A 96 13.72 -16.38 -2.56
C GLU A 96 12.56 -15.43 -2.26
N LEU A 97 11.32 -15.82 -2.58
CA LEU A 97 10.13 -15.00 -2.31
C LEU A 97 9.97 -14.68 -0.82
N ILE A 98 10.25 -15.63 0.07
CA ILE A 98 10.18 -15.41 1.51
C ILE A 98 11.28 -14.45 1.97
N SER A 99 12.51 -14.60 1.48
CA SER A 99 13.65 -13.89 2.06
C SER A 99 13.97 -12.54 1.43
N LEU A 100 13.83 -12.42 0.12
CA LEU A 100 14.26 -11.27 -0.65
C LEU A 100 13.51 -9.97 -0.30
N PRO A 101 12.18 -9.97 -0.02
CA PRO A 101 11.49 -8.76 0.43
C PRO A 101 12.06 -8.20 1.74
N ILE A 102 12.44 -9.09 2.67
CA ILE A 102 13.04 -8.69 3.95
C ILE A 102 14.46 -8.16 3.73
N GLN A 103 15.24 -8.79 2.84
CA GLN A 103 16.55 -8.27 2.47
C GLN A 103 16.45 -6.88 1.84
N ALA A 104 15.50 -6.68 0.93
CA ALA A 104 15.20 -5.38 0.32
C ALA A 104 14.84 -4.33 1.38
N PHE A 105 14.01 -4.69 2.36
CA PHE A 105 13.66 -3.81 3.46
C PHE A 105 14.85 -3.45 4.36
N LEU A 106 15.74 -4.40 4.65
CA LEU A 106 16.98 -4.14 5.39
C LEU A 106 17.90 -3.19 4.61
N SER A 107 18.06 -3.41 3.29
CA SER A 107 18.81 -2.50 2.40
C SER A 107 18.21 -1.08 2.43
N TYR A 108 16.88 -0.97 2.38
CA TYR A 108 16.17 0.30 2.51
C TYR A 108 16.44 0.99 3.85
N LYS A 109 16.39 0.26 4.97
CA LYS A 109 16.68 0.79 6.32
C LYS A 109 18.12 1.28 6.46
N LYS A 110 19.05 0.68 5.71
CA LYS A 110 20.46 1.10 5.63
C LYS A 110 20.71 2.18 4.58
N THR A 111 19.66 2.78 4.03
CA THR A 111 19.73 3.79 2.96
C THR A 111 20.45 3.33 1.68
N ASN A 112 20.60 2.02 1.48
CA ASN A 112 21.11 1.45 0.23
C ASN A 112 19.96 1.25 -0.74
N TYR A 113 19.46 2.37 -1.28
CA TYR A 113 18.25 2.40 -2.10
C TYR A 113 18.41 1.69 -3.44
N ILE A 114 19.61 1.75 -4.05
CA ILE A 114 19.91 1.02 -5.29
C ILE A 114 19.69 -0.48 -5.09
N LEU A 115 20.30 -1.05 -4.05
CA LEU A 115 20.16 -2.47 -3.75
C LEU A 115 18.73 -2.81 -3.33
N ALA A 116 18.07 -1.95 -2.55
CA ALA A 116 16.68 -2.14 -2.15
C ALA A 116 15.76 -2.21 -3.38
N LYS A 117 15.93 -1.34 -4.38
CA LYS A 117 15.15 -1.37 -5.63
C LYS A 117 15.42 -2.64 -6.43
N GLN A 118 16.68 -3.03 -6.55
CA GLN A 118 17.05 -4.26 -7.25
C GLN A 118 16.36 -5.48 -6.62
N GLN A 119 16.51 -5.67 -5.30
CA GLN A 119 15.94 -6.80 -4.58
C GLN A 119 14.40 -6.79 -4.60
N THR A 120 13.79 -5.60 -4.50
CA THR A 120 12.33 -5.44 -4.60
C THR A 120 11.83 -5.82 -6.01
N TYR A 121 12.55 -5.42 -7.06
CA TYR A 121 12.20 -5.80 -8.43
C TYR A 121 12.42 -7.30 -8.69
N GLU A 122 13.51 -7.89 -8.20
CA GLU A 122 13.74 -9.34 -8.28
C GLU A 122 12.63 -10.12 -7.57
N THR A 123 12.12 -9.60 -6.44
CA THR A 123 10.95 -10.17 -5.75
C THR A 123 9.73 -10.22 -6.67
N MET A 124 9.46 -9.16 -7.44
CA MET A 124 8.33 -9.13 -8.38
C MET A 124 8.43 -10.20 -9.47
N LEU A 125 9.65 -10.54 -9.90
CA LEU A 125 9.89 -11.61 -10.88
C LEU A 125 9.61 -13.00 -10.27
N PHE A 126 9.87 -13.19 -8.98
CA PHE A 126 9.48 -14.41 -8.28
C PHE A 126 7.98 -14.48 -8.02
N ASP A 127 7.35 -13.36 -7.68
CA ASP A 127 5.89 -13.26 -7.56
C ASP A 127 5.20 -13.73 -8.85
N GLU A 128 5.62 -13.22 -10.03
CA GLU A 128 5.01 -13.59 -11.31
C GLU A 128 5.11 -15.11 -11.61
N LYS A 129 6.21 -15.76 -11.20
CA LYS A 129 6.38 -17.21 -11.36
C LYS A 129 5.46 -18.01 -10.42
N LEU A 130 5.11 -17.44 -9.27
CA LEU A 130 4.38 -18.11 -8.19
C LEU A 130 2.88 -17.77 -8.15
N GLU A 131 2.43 -16.75 -8.86
CA GLU A 131 1.04 -16.29 -8.92
C GLU A 131 0.02 -17.38 -9.31
N GLN A 132 0.44 -18.36 -10.11
CA GLN A 132 -0.41 -19.48 -10.50
C GLN A 132 -0.77 -20.42 -9.34
N TYR A 133 0.05 -20.47 -8.28
CA TYR A 133 -0.16 -21.35 -7.14
C TYR A 133 -1.02 -20.71 -6.05
N ASN A 134 -0.97 -19.39 -5.89
CA ASN A 134 -1.84 -18.66 -4.98
C ASN A 134 -2.17 -17.26 -5.51
N SER A 135 -3.46 -16.95 -5.63
CA SER A 135 -3.94 -15.64 -6.09
C SER A 135 -3.57 -14.46 -5.19
N SER A 136 -3.25 -14.70 -3.91
CA SER A 136 -2.78 -13.65 -2.99
C SER A 136 -1.42 -13.08 -3.39
N ILE A 137 -0.63 -13.83 -4.18
CA ILE A 137 0.69 -13.40 -4.66
C ILE A 137 0.57 -12.20 -5.61
N ALA A 138 -0.55 -12.06 -6.32
CA ALA A 138 -0.82 -10.84 -7.09
C ALA A 138 -0.88 -9.59 -6.18
N CYS A 139 -1.45 -9.72 -4.98
CA CYS A 139 -1.44 -8.64 -3.99
C CYS A 139 -0.04 -8.40 -3.43
N HIS A 140 0.73 -9.45 -3.18
CA HIS A 140 2.13 -9.31 -2.74
C HIS A 140 2.97 -8.57 -3.81
N LYS A 141 2.81 -8.92 -5.08
CA LYS A 141 3.46 -8.24 -6.20
C LYS A 141 3.11 -6.75 -6.27
N ILE A 142 1.84 -6.41 -6.14
CA ILE A 142 1.39 -5.00 -6.07
C ILE A 142 2.00 -4.29 -4.85
N GLN A 143 2.13 -4.97 -3.70
CA GLN A 143 2.80 -4.43 -2.53
C GLN A 143 4.29 -4.16 -2.78
N GLN A 144 4.97 -4.97 -3.60
CA GLN A 144 6.34 -4.68 -4.02
C GLN A 144 6.43 -3.43 -4.90
N LEU A 145 5.47 -3.21 -5.79
CA LEU A 145 5.42 -1.99 -6.59
C LEU A 145 5.23 -0.74 -5.71
N HIS A 146 4.40 -0.85 -4.67
CA HIS A 146 4.30 0.18 -3.63
C HIS A 146 5.61 0.39 -2.87
N ASN A 147 6.38 -0.68 -2.59
CA ASN A 147 7.71 -0.54 -1.99
C ASN A 147 8.68 0.24 -2.89
N ILE A 148 8.63 0.07 -4.21
CA ILE A 148 9.42 0.90 -5.13
C ILE A 148 9.03 2.38 -5.00
N ALA A 149 7.72 2.71 -4.97
CA ALA A 149 7.29 4.10 -4.77
C ALA A 149 7.87 4.70 -3.48
N ARG A 150 7.88 3.95 -2.37
CA ARG A 150 8.52 4.38 -1.11
C ARG A 150 9.99 4.72 -1.28
N ILE A 151 10.72 3.90 -2.04
CA ILE A 151 12.15 4.13 -2.29
C ILE A 151 12.34 5.37 -3.16
N GLU A 152 11.57 5.52 -4.24
CA GLU A 152 11.65 6.71 -5.11
C GLU A 152 11.31 8.00 -4.34
N MET A 153 10.33 7.96 -3.43
CA MET A 153 10.04 9.08 -2.53
C MET A 153 11.22 9.42 -1.61
N LYS A 154 11.96 8.43 -1.10
CA LYS A 154 13.16 8.66 -0.27
C LYS A 154 14.34 9.21 -1.06
N GLU A 155 14.45 8.84 -2.33
CA GLU A 155 15.45 9.37 -3.26
C GLU A 155 15.05 10.71 -3.89
N LEU A 156 13.87 11.26 -3.52
CA LEU A 156 13.30 12.49 -4.07
C LEU A 156 13.03 12.42 -5.59
N ASN A 157 12.86 11.22 -6.12
CA ASN A 157 12.50 10.96 -7.52
C ASN A 157 10.98 11.08 -7.71
N THR A 158 10.45 12.29 -7.53
CA THR A 158 9.01 12.60 -7.53
C THR A 158 8.29 12.05 -8.77
N GLU A 159 8.86 12.25 -9.96
CA GLU A 159 8.25 11.83 -11.22
C GLU A 159 7.98 10.32 -11.27
N TYR A 160 8.99 9.52 -10.95
CA TYR A 160 8.86 8.07 -10.89
C TYR A 160 7.90 7.62 -9.79
N ALA A 161 7.92 8.27 -8.63
CA ALA A 161 6.96 7.97 -7.57
C ALA A 161 5.51 8.19 -8.04
N LEU A 162 5.25 9.30 -8.74
CA LEU A 162 3.92 9.63 -9.27
C LEU A 162 3.44 8.64 -10.35
N GLU A 163 4.32 8.24 -11.27
CA GLU A 163 4.01 7.22 -12.28
C GLU A 163 3.63 5.87 -11.63
N ILE A 164 4.35 5.49 -10.57
CA ILE A 164 4.06 4.27 -9.82
C ILE A 164 2.73 4.40 -9.07
N PHE A 165 2.48 5.53 -8.39
CA PHE A 165 1.19 5.75 -7.72
C PHE A 165 0.02 5.72 -8.71
N ASN A 166 0.14 6.36 -9.86
CA ASN A 166 -0.87 6.27 -10.92
C ASN A 166 -1.13 4.80 -11.31
N SER A 167 -0.07 4.02 -11.56
CA SER A 167 -0.18 2.60 -11.90
C SER A 167 -0.85 1.78 -10.79
N LEU A 168 -0.49 2.01 -9.53
CA LEU A 168 -1.09 1.36 -8.36
C LEU A 168 -2.58 1.66 -8.27
N TYR A 169 -2.98 2.92 -8.38
CA TYR A 169 -4.39 3.29 -8.29
C TYR A 169 -5.19 2.79 -9.49
N ARG A 170 -4.65 2.81 -10.71
CA ARG A 170 -5.33 2.20 -11.87
C ARG A 170 -5.54 0.71 -11.70
N CYS A 171 -4.51 -0.01 -11.24
CA CYS A 171 -4.59 -1.44 -10.96
C CYS A 171 -5.62 -1.73 -9.84
N LEU A 172 -5.57 -0.99 -8.73
CA LEU A 172 -6.38 -1.25 -7.54
C LEU A 172 -7.75 -0.58 -7.53
N MET A 173 -8.04 0.42 -8.36
CA MET A 173 -9.38 1.04 -8.43
C MET A 173 -10.15 0.62 -9.68
N LEU A 174 -9.46 0.53 -10.82
CA LEU A 174 -10.07 0.20 -12.11
C LEU A 174 -9.90 -1.27 -12.50
N SER A 175 -9.11 -2.05 -11.74
CA SER A 175 -8.71 -3.40 -12.16
C SER A 175 -8.07 -3.39 -13.54
N GLU A 176 -7.30 -2.35 -13.88
CA GLU A 176 -6.57 -2.29 -15.13
C GLU A 176 -5.28 -3.10 -15.04
N LYS A 177 -4.89 -3.72 -16.16
CA LYS A 177 -3.56 -4.28 -16.30
C LYS A 177 -2.57 -3.13 -16.51
N VAL A 178 -1.58 -3.03 -15.62
CA VAL A 178 -0.50 -2.04 -15.71
C VAL A 178 0.85 -2.75 -15.77
N THR A 179 1.87 -2.07 -16.25
CA THR A 179 3.21 -2.64 -16.43
C THR A 179 4.24 -1.72 -15.79
N TYR A 180 5.14 -2.30 -14.99
CA TYR A 180 6.34 -1.62 -14.51
C TYR A 180 7.55 -2.38 -15.03
N ARG A 181 8.36 -1.72 -15.86
CA ARG A 181 9.42 -2.37 -16.66
C ARG A 181 8.83 -3.48 -17.54
N ASP A 182 9.17 -4.73 -17.26
CA ASP A 182 8.74 -5.95 -17.92
C ASP A 182 7.74 -6.77 -17.09
N VAL A 183 7.41 -6.34 -15.87
CA VAL A 183 6.47 -7.04 -14.99
C VAL A 183 5.06 -6.50 -15.15
N ASN A 184 4.09 -7.41 -15.28
CA ASN A 184 2.68 -7.08 -15.41
C ASN A 184 1.94 -7.18 -14.07
N PHE A 185 1.14 -6.18 -13.75
CA PHE A 185 0.32 -6.13 -12.55
C PHE A 185 -1.14 -6.10 -12.94
N TYR A 186 -1.92 -6.94 -12.27
CA TYR A 186 -3.35 -7.00 -12.47
C TYR A 186 -4.01 -7.54 -11.20
N TYR A 187 -5.06 -6.89 -10.76
CA TYR A 187 -5.86 -7.34 -9.64
C TYR A 187 -7.21 -7.89 -10.10
N ALA A 188 -7.56 -9.08 -9.62
CA ALA A 188 -8.87 -9.71 -9.83
C ALA A 188 -9.53 -10.09 -8.49
N ASP A 189 -10.81 -9.74 -8.35
CA ASP A 189 -11.65 -10.14 -7.21
C ASP A 189 -11.97 -11.64 -7.28
N ARG A 190 -11.06 -12.49 -6.81
CA ARG A 190 -11.27 -13.96 -6.80
C ARG A 190 -11.95 -14.48 -5.53
N SER A 191 -11.93 -13.70 -4.44
CA SER A 191 -12.56 -14.04 -3.16
C SER A 191 -12.90 -12.79 -2.36
N GLU A 192 -13.78 -12.93 -1.37
CA GLU A 192 -14.12 -11.84 -0.45
C GLU A 192 -12.92 -11.41 0.41
N SER A 193 -12.06 -12.37 0.80
CA SER A 193 -10.82 -12.07 1.52
C SER A 193 -9.88 -11.19 0.70
N LEU A 194 -9.75 -11.46 -0.61
CA LEU A 194 -8.90 -10.65 -1.47
C LEU A 194 -9.51 -9.27 -1.73
N LYS A 195 -10.84 -9.14 -1.83
CA LYS A 195 -11.49 -7.82 -1.94
C LYS A 195 -11.20 -6.94 -0.73
N LYS A 196 -11.30 -7.54 0.47
CA LYS A 196 -10.91 -6.87 1.71
C LYS A 196 -9.44 -6.45 1.65
N LEU A 197 -8.55 -7.34 1.23
CA LEU A 197 -7.12 -7.04 1.09
C LEU A 197 -6.85 -5.87 0.12
N ARG A 198 -7.51 -5.85 -1.04
CA ARG A 198 -7.44 -4.75 -2.02
C ARG A 198 -7.78 -3.42 -1.38
N LYS A 199 -8.88 -3.36 -0.63
CA LYS A 199 -9.30 -2.14 0.07
C LYS A 199 -8.25 -1.69 1.09
N LEU A 200 -7.72 -2.62 1.88
CA LEU A 200 -6.67 -2.32 2.88
C LEU A 200 -5.39 -1.80 2.24
N MET A 201 -4.94 -2.43 1.16
CA MET A 201 -3.78 -1.98 0.40
C MET A 201 -4.00 -0.58 -0.18
N LEU A 202 -5.19 -0.33 -0.75
CA LEU A 202 -5.55 0.97 -1.30
C LEU A 202 -5.52 2.07 -0.22
N VAL A 203 -6.07 1.79 0.96
CA VAL A 203 -6.04 2.70 2.11
C VAL A 203 -4.60 2.94 2.57
N GLN A 204 -3.77 1.90 2.69
CA GLN A 204 -2.36 2.03 3.05
C GLN A 204 -1.59 2.91 2.06
N ILE A 205 -1.70 2.62 0.76
CA ILE A 205 -1.07 3.39 -0.32
C ILE A 205 -1.50 4.85 -0.25
N THR A 206 -2.81 5.09 -0.07
CA THR A 206 -3.35 6.45 0.06
C THR A 206 -2.76 7.18 1.26
N ASN A 207 -2.73 6.54 2.42
CA ASN A 207 -2.22 7.14 3.65
C ASN A 207 -0.74 7.53 3.56
N GLU A 208 0.04 6.89 2.70
CA GLU A 208 1.44 7.25 2.45
C GLU A 208 1.59 8.27 1.33
N TYR A 209 0.72 8.20 0.31
CA TYR A 209 0.66 9.18 -0.76
C TYR A 209 0.26 10.58 -0.26
N ILE A 210 -0.64 10.66 0.72
CA ILE A 210 -1.16 11.94 1.22
C ILE A 210 -0.06 12.84 1.81
N PRO A 211 0.75 12.40 2.79
CA PRO A 211 1.86 13.20 3.30
C PRO A 211 2.90 13.54 2.24
N PHE A 212 3.03 12.71 1.20
CA PHE A 212 3.88 13.01 0.05
C PHE A 212 3.28 14.15 -0.79
N LEU A 213 2.01 14.05 -1.19
CA LEU A 213 1.28 15.11 -1.91
C LEU A 213 1.30 16.44 -1.15
N ASP A 214 1.08 16.41 0.15
CA ASP A 214 0.94 17.62 0.97
C ASP A 214 2.25 18.44 1.09
N GLN A 215 3.40 17.88 0.68
CA GLN A 215 4.68 18.61 0.60
C GLN A 215 4.76 19.53 -0.62
N PHE A 216 3.91 19.32 -1.63
CA PHE A 216 3.97 20.03 -2.89
C PHE A 216 3.03 21.23 -2.92
N LYS A 217 3.48 22.31 -3.58
CA LYS A 217 2.65 23.50 -3.80
C LYS A 217 1.67 23.32 -4.97
N ASN A 218 2.05 22.57 -5.99
CA ASN A 218 1.25 22.28 -7.18
C ASN A 218 0.35 21.04 -6.99
N LYS A 219 -0.40 20.97 -5.88
CA LYS A 219 -1.20 19.79 -5.52
C LYS A 219 -2.19 19.38 -6.61
N THR A 220 -2.87 20.34 -7.25
CA THR A 220 -3.83 20.05 -8.33
C THR A 220 -3.19 19.30 -9.49
N GLU A 221 -2.04 19.77 -9.99
CA GLU A 221 -1.32 19.12 -11.09
C GLU A 221 -0.91 17.69 -10.72
N ILE A 222 -0.41 17.50 -9.50
CA ILE A 222 0.02 16.19 -9.02
C ILE A 222 -1.18 15.24 -8.87
N LEU A 223 -2.32 15.75 -8.39
CA LEU A 223 -3.57 14.99 -8.33
C LEU A 223 -4.05 14.60 -9.73
N ASP A 224 -3.96 15.50 -10.70
CA ASP A 224 -4.36 15.21 -12.10
C ASP A 224 -3.48 14.15 -12.75
N ARG A 225 -2.17 14.23 -12.54
CA ARG A 225 -1.23 13.21 -13.04
C ARG A 225 -1.44 11.85 -12.38
N THR A 226 -1.77 11.84 -11.09
CA THR A 226 -1.94 10.58 -10.34
C THR A 226 -3.31 9.94 -10.60
N PHE A 227 -4.39 10.73 -10.64
CA PHE A 227 -5.77 10.25 -10.65
C PHE A 227 -6.57 10.60 -11.91
N GLY A 228 -5.99 11.29 -12.90
CA GLY A 228 -6.71 11.76 -14.09
C GLY A 228 -7.51 10.66 -14.79
N GLU A 229 -6.90 9.50 -15.05
CA GLU A 229 -7.60 8.37 -15.68
C GLU A 229 -8.74 7.80 -14.82
N ILE A 230 -8.57 7.79 -13.51
CA ILE A 230 -9.57 7.26 -12.56
C ILE A 230 -10.78 8.20 -12.49
N LEU A 231 -10.54 9.51 -12.50
CA LEU A 231 -11.59 10.52 -12.55
C LEU A 231 -12.38 10.44 -13.87
N LEU A 232 -11.70 10.21 -14.99
CA LEU A 232 -12.36 10.02 -16.29
C LEU A 232 -13.21 8.74 -16.34
N LYS A 233 -12.83 7.70 -15.58
CA LYS A 233 -13.49 6.38 -15.55
C LYS A 233 -14.24 6.13 -14.24
N GLU A 234 -14.68 7.18 -13.55
CA GLU A 234 -15.25 7.08 -12.20
C GLU A 234 -16.40 6.08 -12.07
N ASN A 235 -17.22 5.93 -13.11
CA ASN A 235 -18.35 5.02 -13.14
C ASN A 235 -17.94 3.54 -13.11
N THR A 236 -16.68 3.23 -13.39
CA THR A 236 -16.12 1.87 -13.34
C THR A 236 -15.54 1.51 -11.97
N VAL A 237 -15.32 2.51 -11.10
CA VAL A 237 -14.83 2.29 -9.74
C VAL A 237 -15.94 1.62 -8.93
N LYS A 238 -15.60 0.49 -8.31
CA LYS A 238 -16.54 -0.27 -7.46
C LYS A 238 -16.96 0.54 -6.24
N ASP A 239 -18.21 0.36 -5.81
CA ASP A 239 -18.82 1.17 -4.75
C ASP A 239 -18.02 1.16 -3.45
N GLU A 240 -17.48 -0.01 -3.06
CA GLU A 240 -16.68 -0.18 -1.85
C GLU A 240 -15.34 0.59 -1.85
N LEU A 241 -14.91 1.10 -3.01
CA LEU A 241 -13.67 1.87 -3.21
C LEU A 241 -13.94 3.36 -3.48
N LYS A 242 -15.20 3.76 -3.68
CA LYS A 242 -15.56 5.12 -4.09
C LYS A 242 -15.23 6.19 -3.04
N SER A 243 -15.11 5.85 -1.76
CA SER A 243 -14.70 6.81 -0.73
C SER A 243 -13.35 7.45 -1.04
N LEU A 244 -12.38 6.68 -1.55
CA LEU A 244 -11.11 7.27 -2.00
C LEU A 244 -11.30 8.25 -3.17
N LEU A 245 -12.13 7.90 -4.15
CA LEU A 245 -12.44 8.80 -5.26
C LEU A 245 -13.06 10.10 -4.77
N TYR A 246 -13.96 10.03 -3.79
CA TYR A 246 -14.57 11.21 -3.19
C TYR A 246 -13.54 12.06 -2.46
N TRP A 247 -12.58 11.45 -1.75
CA TRP A 247 -11.45 12.17 -1.16
C TRP A 247 -10.62 12.92 -2.21
N VAL A 248 -10.28 12.28 -3.34
CA VAL A 248 -9.53 12.93 -4.45
C VAL A 248 -10.29 14.15 -4.96
N LYS A 249 -11.60 14.02 -5.19
CA LYS A 249 -12.45 15.13 -5.65
C LYS A 249 -12.48 16.28 -4.63
N LEU A 250 -12.67 15.98 -3.34
CA LEU A 250 -12.65 17.00 -2.28
C LEU A 250 -11.30 17.73 -2.23
N LYS A 251 -10.17 17.00 -2.32
CA LYS A 251 -8.83 17.60 -2.36
C LYS A 251 -8.63 18.51 -3.56
N LYS A 252 -9.11 18.11 -4.74
CA LYS A 252 -9.06 18.96 -5.94
C LYS A 252 -9.88 20.23 -5.77
N ASN A 253 -11.12 20.13 -5.26
CA ASN A 253 -11.95 21.30 -5.01
C ASN A 253 -11.25 22.28 -4.06
N ILE A 254 -10.67 21.78 -2.94
CA ILE A 254 -9.95 22.64 -1.99
C ILE A 254 -8.72 23.30 -2.65
N SER A 255 -7.94 22.52 -3.41
CA SER A 255 -6.73 23.03 -4.07
C SER A 255 -7.04 24.07 -5.15
N ASN A 256 -8.23 24.00 -5.77
CA ASN A 256 -8.71 24.96 -6.77
C ASN A 256 -9.51 26.12 -6.17
N HIS A 257 -9.68 26.17 -4.84
CA HIS A 257 -10.56 27.13 -4.15
C HIS A 257 -12.02 27.07 -4.61
N GLU A 258 -12.51 25.88 -4.98
CA GLU A 258 -13.90 25.61 -5.33
C GLU A 258 -14.74 25.31 -4.09
N GLU A 259 -16.05 25.54 -4.18
CA GLU A 259 -17.01 25.19 -3.12
C GLU A 259 -17.01 23.68 -2.85
N LEU A 260 -17.02 23.30 -1.58
CA LEU A 260 -17.05 21.91 -1.17
C LEU A 260 -18.48 21.35 -1.24
N SER A 261 -18.66 20.27 -2.01
CA SER A 261 -19.94 19.57 -2.04
C SER A 261 -20.18 18.81 -0.73
N MET A 262 -21.18 19.25 0.03
CA MET A 262 -21.61 18.57 1.26
C MET A 262 -22.08 17.13 1.03
N ASP A 263 -22.69 16.85 -0.12
CA ASP A 263 -23.07 15.48 -0.51
C ASP A 263 -21.82 14.60 -0.71
N LEU A 264 -20.81 15.13 -1.39
CA LEU A 264 -19.54 14.44 -1.60
C LEU A 264 -18.81 14.15 -0.28
N LEU A 265 -18.79 15.13 0.63
CA LEU A 265 -18.21 14.97 1.97
C LEU A 265 -18.94 13.87 2.78
N LYS A 266 -20.27 13.87 2.78
CA LYS A 266 -21.06 12.84 3.46
C LYS A 266 -20.81 11.45 2.86
N LYS A 267 -20.70 11.35 1.54
CA LYS A 267 -20.38 10.10 0.84
C LYS A 267 -18.97 9.60 1.14
N PHE A 268 -17.99 10.50 1.22
CA PHE A 268 -16.63 10.17 1.68
C PHE A 268 -16.68 9.57 3.08
N ILE A 269 -17.25 10.30 4.04
CA ILE A 269 -17.36 9.90 5.45
C ILE A 269 -18.05 8.54 5.61
N ALA A 270 -19.20 8.36 4.94
CA ALA A 270 -19.94 7.10 5.02
C ALA A 270 -19.09 5.90 4.53
N GLY A 271 -18.35 6.08 3.45
CA GLY A 271 -17.51 5.04 2.85
C GLY A 271 -16.10 4.90 3.45
N SER A 272 -15.70 5.78 4.38
CA SER A 272 -14.42 5.70 5.11
C SER A 272 -14.56 5.20 6.54
N THR A 273 -15.77 4.79 6.95
CA THR A 273 -16.04 4.29 8.31
C THR A 273 -15.19 3.09 8.71
N ASP A 274 -14.76 2.26 7.76
CA ASP A 274 -13.91 1.09 8.01
C ASP A 274 -12.41 1.37 7.86
N TYR A 275 -12.02 2.63 7.62
CA TYR A 275 -10.62 3.01 7.54
C TYR A 275 -9.97 2.95 8.92
N THR A 276 -8.69 2.58 8.94
CA THR A 276 -7.88 2.43 10.15
C THR A 276 -6.89 3.57 10.34
N SER A 277 -7.14 4.71 9.70
CA SER A 277 -6.24 5.86 9.76
C SER A 277 -7.01 7.15 9.56
N THR A 278 -6.64 8.19 10.31
CA THR A 278 -7.22 9.53 10.21
C THR A 278 -6.53 10.41 9.17
N ILE A 279 -5.44 9.94 8.53
CA ILE A 279 -4.58 10.75 7.65
C ILE A 279 -5.38 11.47 6.55
N ALA A 280 -6.32 10.78 5.89
CA ALA A 280 -7.13 11.38 4.83
C ALA A 280 -8.04 12.51 5.34
N ILE A 281 -8.53 12.38 6.58
CA ILE A 281 -9.40 13.38 7.24
C ILE A 281 -8.56 14.55 7.72
N ASP A 282 -7.46 14.28 8.40
CA ASP A 282 -6.52 15.29 8.90
C ASP A 282 -6.04 16.17 7.74
N SER A 283 -5.68 15.54 6.62
CA SER A 283 -5.22 16.23 5.42
C SER A 283 -6.30 17.10 4.75
N LEU A 284 -7.59 16.73 4.80
CA LEU A 284 -8.69 17.59 4.33
C LEU A 284 -8.92 18.76 5.30
N HIS A 285 -8.92 18.47 6.59
CA HIS A 285 -9.17 19.41 7.66
C HIS A 285 -8.07 20.50 7.73
N ASP A 286 -6.81 20.12 7.54
CA ASP A 286 -5.68 21.05 7.57
C ASP A 286 -5.68 22.00 6.37
N ASP A 287 -5.96 21.51 5.16
CA ASP A 287 -6.09 22.38 3.98
C ASP A 287 -7.25 23.39 4.17
N LEU A 288 -8.38 22.96 4.75
CA LEU A 288 -9.51 23.84 5.04
C LEU A 288 -9.22 24.92 6.09
N LYS A 289 -8.33 24.64 7.05
CA LYS A 289 -7.89 25.65 8.03
C LYS A 289 -7.00 26.73 7.40
N VAL A 290 -6.13 26.33 6.47
CA VAL A 290 -5.18 27.24 5.79
C VAL A 290 -5.89 28.18 4.82
N THR A 291 -7.02 27.75 4.24
CA THR A 291 -7.82 28.58 3.30
C THR A 291 -8.63 29.73 3.94
N LYS A 292 -8.50 30.01 5.25
CA LYS A 292 -9.11 31.22 5.83
C LYS A 292 -8.52 32.46 5.14
N PRO A 293 -9.34 33.39 4.61
CA PRO A 293 -8.82 34.62 4.05
C PRO A 293 -8.10 35.39 5.15
N MET A 294 -6.88 35.87 4.87
CA MET A 294 -6.31 36.96 5.64
C MET A 294 -7.26 38.14 5.51
N THR A 295 -8.03 38.40 6.56
CA THR A 295 -8.78 39.64 6.72
C THR A 295 -7.77 40.78 6.76
N TYR A 296 -7.63 41.50 5.65
CA TYR A 296 -7.02 42.82 5.61
C TYR A 296 -8.03 43.86 6.10
#